data_AF-X0XAA3-F1
#
_entry.id   AF-X0XAA3-F1
#
_cell.length_a   1.000
_cell.length_b   1.000
_cell.length_c   1.000
_cell.angle_alpha   90.00
_cell.angle_beta   90.00
_cell.angle_gamma   90.00
#
_symmetry.space_group_name_H-M   'P 1'
#
loop_
_entity.id
_entity.type
_entity.pdbx_description
1 polymer ?
#
loop_
_entity_poly.entity_id
_entity_poly.type
_entity_poly.pdbx_seq_one_letter_code
_entity_poly.pdbx_strand_id
1 'polypeptide(L)'
;MPLVAWGLIACAILFLATDPKKAIYGLIVIAIFYLALSLRVYAPHDSIFGGQWVNFGGNDPWYHMRLVENLVQHFPHIIAFDPFTLFPYGQNVPFAPFFDLILGFLIWVIALGSPTQHTIETVGAYFPAILGALVTVPVYFIGRELFNRTVGLLSAALIAILPGEFLFRSLLGFTDHHIAEVLFS
;
A
#
# COMPACT_ATOMS: atom_id res chain seq x y z
N MET A 1 27.43 4.94 -5.72
CA MET A 1 26.16 4.71 -4.99
C MET A 1 26.28 3.96 -3.64
N PRO A 2 27.40 3.94 -2.87
CA PRO A 2 27.39 3.35 -1.53
C PRO A 2 27.11 4.35 -0.39
N LEU A 3 27.30 5.65 -0.61
CA LEU A 3 27.32 6.66 0.48
C LEU A 3 25.96 6.89 1.18
N VAL A 4 24.83 6.65 0.50
CA VAL A 4 23.48 6.84 1.07
C VAL A 4 23.11 5.70 2.04
N ALA A 5 23.55 4.47 1.75
CA ALA A 5 23.30 3.32 2.61
C ALA A 5 24.04 3.44 3.95
N TRP A 6 25.27 3.94 3.93
CA TRP A 6 26.05 4.20 5.15
C TRP A 6 25.44 5.32 6.02
N GLY A 7 24.83 6.34 5.40
CA GLY A 7 24.15 7.42 6.12
C GLY A 7 22.90 6.96 6.88
N LEU A 8 22.08 6.10 6.26
CA LEU A 8 20.88 5.53 6.91
C LEU A 8 21.24 4.55 8.03
N ILE A 9 22.27 3.73 7.82
CA ILE A 9 22.77 2.80 8.85
C ILE A 9 23.39 3.56 10.02
N ALA A 10 24.21 4.59 9.76
CA ALA A 10 24.81 5.42 10.81
C ALA A 10 23.75 6.20 11.60
N CYS A 11 22.70 6.71 10.94
CA CYS A 11 21.59 7.39 11.59
C CYS A 11 20.74 6.44 12.45
N ALA A 12 20.49 5.21 11.96
CA ALA A 12 19.83 4.17 12.75
C ALA A 12 20.67 3.77 13.98
N ILE A 13 21.99 3.63 13.84
CA ILE A 13 22.92 3.33 14.94
C ILE A 13 22.97 4.48 15.96
N LEU A 14 23.00 5.74 15.51
CA LEU A 14 22.95 6.91 16.37
C LEU A 14 21.60 7.04 17.10
N PHE A 15 20.49 6.74 16.43
CA PHE A 15 19.16 6.71 17.05
C PHE A 15 19.06 5.60 18.11
N LEU A 16 19.57 4.40 17.82
CA LEU A 16 19.71 3.28 18.77
C LEU A 16 20.57 3.66 19.99
N ALA A 17 21.59 4.48 19.80
CA ALA A 17 22.52 4.90 20.86
C ALA A 17 21.96 5.97 21.82
N THR A 18 20.93 6.72 21.41
CA THR A 18 20.40 7.86 22.21
C THR A 18 19.33 7.48 23.22
N ASP A 19 18.53 6.44 22.96
CA ASP A 19 17.54 5.90 23.92
C ASP A 19 17.21 4.43 23.57
N PRO A 20 17.90 3.46 24.18
CA PRO A 20 17.77 2.05 23.81
C PRO A 20 16.33 1.53 24.02
N LYS A 21 15.57 2.12 24.95
CA LYS A 21 14.17 1.73 25.16
C LYS A 21 13.30 2.17 23.98
N LYS A 22 13.42 3.42 23.52
CA LYS A 22 12.67 3.90 22.34
C LYS A 22 13.04 3.10 21.09
N ALA A 23 14.30 2.74 20.95
CA ALA A 23 14.78 1.99 19.81
C ALA A 23 14.19 0.56 19.77
N ILE A 24 14.04 -0.09 20.93
CA ILE A 24 13.34 -1.39 21.04
C ILE A 24 11.89 -1.26 20.56
N TYR A 25 11.14 -0.24 21.00
CA TYR A 25 9.77 -0.05 20.52
C TYR A 25 9.70 0.16 19.00
N GLY A 26 10.63 0.95 18.45
CA GLY A 26 10.73 1.15 17.00
C GLY A 26 10.96 -0.16 16.23
N LEU A 27 11.90 -1.00 16.71
CA LEU A 27 12.17 -2.31 16.12
C LEU A 27 10.96 -3.25 16.18
N ILE A 28 10.20 -3.23 17.27
CA ILE A 28 8.98 -4.05 17.40
C ILE A 28 7.91 -3.57 16.41
N VAL A 29 7.71 -2.26 16.26
CA VAL A 29 6.75 -1.72 15.27
C VAL A 29 7.16 -2.11 13.85
N ILE A 30 8.45 -2.04 13.52
CA ILE A 30 8.97 -2.51 12.23
C ILE A 30 8.71 -4.01 12.05
N ALA A 31 8.94 -4.83 13.09
CA ALA A 31 8.64 -6.26 13.02
C ALA A 31 7.14 -6.54 12.81
N ILE A 32 6.26 -5.79 13.48
CA ILE A 32 4.80 -5.88 13.29
C ILE A 32 4.42 -5.49 11.85
N PHE A 33 5.00 -4.42 11.31
CA PHE A 33 4.80 -4.01 9.93
C PHE A 33 5.20 -5.12 8.94
N TYR A 34 6.39 -5.72 9.11
CA TYR A 34 6.83 -6.82 8.25
C TYR A 34 5.97 -8.07 8.38
N LEU A 35 5.50 -8.39 9.59
CA LEU A 35 4.53 -9.47 9.80
C LEU A 35 3.22 -9.19 9.04
N ALA A 36 2.67 -7.98 9.19
CA ALA A 36 1.44 -7.56 8.52
C ALA A 36 1.57 -7.63 6.99
N LEU A 37 2.70 -7.18 6.45
CA LEU A 37 2.99 -7.25 5.02
C LEU A 37 3.14 -8.70 4.55
N SER A 38 3.86 -9.53 5.30
CA SER A 38 4.08 -10.94 4.96
C SER A 38 2.77 -11.71 4.89
N LEU A 39 1.85 -11.50 5.84
CA LEU A 39 0.53 -12.13 5.84
C LEU A 39 -0.31 -11.73 4.61
N ARG A 40 -0.20 -10.48 4.16
CA ARG A 40 -0.94 -9.95 3.00
C ARG A 40 -0.38 -10.39 1.66
N VAL A 41 0.92 -10.70 1.61
CA VAL A 41 1.61 -11.09 0.38
C VAL A 41 1.67 -12.60 0.22
N TYR A 42 2.05 -13.34 1.27
CA TYR A 42 2.42 -14.76 1.16
C TYR A 42 1.28 -15.65 0.66
N ALA A 43 0.08 -15.56 1.26
CA ALA A 43 -1.05 -16.42 0.92
C ALA A 43 -1.57 -16.23 -0.52
N PRO A 44 -1.81 -15.00 -1.01
CA PRO A 44 -2.31 -14.80 -2.37
C PRO A 44 -1.21 -14.83 -3.46
N HIS A 45 0.08 -14.79 -3.12
CA HIS A 45 1.19 -14.59 -4.08
C HIS A 45 1.06 -15.40 -5.37
N ASP A 46 0.95 -16.73 -5.25
CA ASP A 46 0.94 -17.62 -6.41
C ASP A 46 -0.36 -17.52 -7.22
N SER A 47 -1.46 -17.10 -6.60
CA SER A 47 -2.72 -16.84 -7.31
C SER A 47 -2.70 -15.53 -8.09
N ILE A 48 -1.93 -14.54 -7.63
CA ILE A 48 -1.79 -13.22 -8.26
C ILE A 48 -0.73 -13.24 -9.37
N PHE A 49 0.41 -13.91 -9.14
CA PHE A 49 1.56 -13.93 -10.04
C PHE A 49 1.79 -15.27 -10.77
N GLY A 50 0.93 -16.29 -10.57
CA GLY A 50 1.09 -17.61 -11.19
C GLY A 50 0.67 -17.71 -12.66
N GLY A 51 0.06 -16.65 -13.22
CA GLY A 51 -0.44 -16.60 -14.59
C GLY A 51 0.49 -15.93 -15.60
N GLN A 52 -0.02 -15.68 -16.81
CA GLN A 52 0.67 -14.87 -17.83
C GLN A 52 0.60 -13.36 -17.56
N TRP A 53 -0.34 -12.93 -16.71
CA TRP A 53 -0.58 -11.56 -16.29
C TRP A 53 -0.88 -11.53 -14.80
N VAL A 54 -0.79 -10.34 -14.19
CA VAL A 54 -1.17 -10.15 -12.79
C VAL A 54 -2.68 -10.28 -12.62
N ASN A 55 -3.12 -11.24 -11.82
CA ASN A 55 -4.53 -11.53 -11.63
C ASN A 55 -5.12 -10.73 -10.45
N PHE A 56 -5.61 -9.51 -10.71
CA PHE A 56 -6.25 -8.70 -9.67
C PHE A 56 -7.54 -9.34 -9.13
N GLY A 57 -7.76 -9.21 -7.83
CA GLY A 57 -8.93 -9.75 -7.15
C GLY A 57 -10.19 -8.91 -7.35
N GLY A 58 -11.37 -9.53 -7.25
CA GLY A 58 -12.65 -8.81 -7.33
C GLY A 58 -12.89 -8.14 -8.68
N ASN A 59 -13.71 -7.08 -8.67
CA ASN A 59 -14.06 -6.30 -9.88
C ASN A 59 -13.46 -4.88 -9.81
N ASP A 60 -13.64 -4.20 -8.69
CA ASP A 60 -13.20 -2.79 -8.52
C ASP A 60 -11.69 -2.61 -8.72
N PRO A 61 -10.80 -3.53 -8.26
CA PRO A 61 -9.38 -3.44 -8.57
C PRO A 61 -9.05 -3.36 -10.06
N TRP A 62 -9.77 -4.08 -10.93
CA TRP A 62 -9.56 -3.98 -12.37
C TRP A 62 -9.92 -2.59 -12.92
N TYR A 63 -10.95 -1.95 -12.37
CA TYR A 63 -11.32 -0.60 -12.79
C TYR A 63 -10.34 0.46 -12.26
N HIS A 64 -9.83 0.30 -11.04
CA HIS A 64 -8.72 1.12 -10.54
C HIS A 64 -7.47 0.98 -11.42
N MET A 65 -7.09 -0.24 -11.81
CA MET A 65 -5.95 -0.46 -12.70
C MET A 65 -6.15 0.15 -14.08
N ARG A 66 -7.36 0.12 -14.65
CA ARG A 66 -7.69 0.86 -15.88
C ARG A 66 -7.48 2.37 -15.72
N LEU A 67 -7.93 2.96 -14.61
CA LEU A 67 -7.75 4.39 -14.33
C LEU A 67 -6.27 4.75 -14.15
N VAL A 68 -5.51 3.90 -13.45
CA VAL A 68 -4.07 4.04 -13.25
C VAL A 68 -3.31 3.93 -14.57
N GLU A 69 -3.63 2.95 -15.42
CA GLU A 69 -3.05 2.79 -16.76
C GLU A 69 -3.26 4.05 -17.61
N ASN A 70 -4.47 4.60 -17.60
CA ASN A 70 -4.76 5.85 -18.29
C ASN A 70 -3.97 7.03 -17.71
N LEU A 71 -3.93 7.16 -16.38
CA LEU A 71 -3.21 8.22 -15.67
C LEU A 71 -1.71 8.18 -15.96
N VAL A 72 -1.04 7.02 -15.86
CA VAL A 72 0.42 6.95 -16.02
C VAL A 72 0.88 7.26 -17.45
N GLN A 73 0.04 6.99 -18.45
CA GLN A 73 0.29 7.36 -19.85
C GLN A 73 0.07 8.85 -20.14
N HIS A 74 -0.76 9.52 -19.34
CA HIS A 74 -1.14 10.93 -19.52
C HIS A 74 -0.77 11.80 -18.32
N PHE A 75 0.21 11.35 -17.52
CA PHE A 75 0.53 11.94 -16.23
C PHE A 75 0.85 13.43 -16.36
N PRO A 76 0.28 14.33 -15.52
CA PRO A 76 -0.50 14.08 -14.30
C PRO A 76 -2.03 14.17 -14.48
N HIS A 77 -2.58 13.97 -15.68
CA HIS A 77 -4.00 14.16 -15.96
C HIS A 77 -4.82 12.88 -15.71
N ILE A 78 -5.96 13.04 -15.03
CA ILE A 78 -6.97 12.00 -14.81
C ILE A 78 -8.18 12.22 -15.73
N ILE A 79 -8.84 11.14 -16.08
CA ILE A 79 -10.15 11.19 -16.74
C ILE A 79 -11.27 11.33 -15.70
N ALA A 80 -12.26 12.17 -16.00
CA ALA A 80 -13.49 12.30 -15.21
C ALA A 80 -14.66 11.52 -15.82
N PHE A 81 -14.55 11.14 -17.10
CA PHE A 81 -15.54 10.39 -17.85
C PHE A 81 -14.86 9.25 -18.61
N ASP A 82 -15.51 8.09 -18.61
CA ASP A 82 -15.03 6.89 -19.25
C ASP A 82 -16.01 6.39 -20.32
N PRO A 83 -15.67 6.54 -21.62
CA PRO A 83 -16.50 6.04 -22.70
C PRO A 83 -16.38 4.52 -22.93
N PHE A 84 -15.42 3.83 -22.29
CA PHE A 84 -15.18 2.39 -22.47
C PHE A 84 -16.07 1.51 -21.59
N THR A 85 -16.83 2.11 -20.67
CA THR A 85 -17.81 1.41 -19.83
C THR A 85 -19.23 1.90 -20.14
N LEU A 86 -20.27 1.15 -19.76
CA LEU A 86 -21.68 1.49 -19.99
C LEU A 86 -22.00 1.88 -21.47
N PHE A 87 -21.55 1.05 -22.43
CA PHE A 87 -21.85 1.28 -23.85
C PHE A 87 -23.38 1.28 -24.12
N PRO A 88 -23.90 2.16 -25.00
CA PRO A 88 -23.22 3.16 -25.83
C PRO A 88 -23.02 4.53 -25.17
N TYR A 89 -23.30 4.67 -23.87
CA TYR A 89 -23.41 5.97 -23.21
C TYR A 89 -22.11 6.45 -22.58
N GLY A 90 -21.28 5.54 -22.05
CA GLY A 90 -20.19 5.93 -21.15
C GLY A 90 -20.70 6.21 -19.73
N GLN A 91 -19.78 6.42 -18.78
CA GLN A 91 -20.14 6.88 -17.43
C GLN A 91 -19.12 7.87 -16.88
N ASN A 92 -19.55 8.73 -15.95
CA ASN A 92 -18.62 9.47 -15.11
C ASN A 92 -17.86 8.48 -14.22
N VAL A 93 -16.58 8.74 -13.99
CA VAL A 93 -15.75 7.91 -13.10
C VAL A 93 -16.34 8.00 -11.68
N PRO A 94 -16.81 6.87 -11.09
CA PRO A 94 -17.49 6.90 -9.80
C PRO A 94 -16.53 7.01 -8.61
N PHE A 95 -15.24 6.76 -8.82
CA PHE A 95 -14.23 6.73 -7.76
C PHE A 95 -13.56 8.08 -7.53
N ALA A 96 -13.20 8.34 -6.27
CA ALA A 96 -12.41 9.49 -5.91
C ALA A 96 -10.95 9.32 -6.40
N PRO A 97 -10.30 10.38 -6.90
CA PRO A 97 -9.04 10.24 -7.62
C PRO A 97 -7.82 10.00 -6.74
N PHE A 98 -7.92 10.21 -5.41
CA PHE A 98 -6.74 10.27 -4.54
C PHE A 98 -5.94 8.97 -4.49
N PHE A 99 -6.63 7.82 -4.44
CA PHE A 99 -5.99 6.51 -4.43
C PHE A 99 -5.21 6.27 -5.73
N ASP A 100 -5.85 6.49 -6.87
CA ASP A 100 -5.24 6.31 -8.20
C ASP A 100 -4.10 7.30 -8.45
N LEU A 101 -4.22 8.53 -7.95
CA LEU A 101 -3.18 9.56 -8.06
C LEU A 101 -1.91 9.16 -7.29
N ILE A 102 -2.03 8.66 -6.06
CA ILE A 102 -0.87 8.18 -5.30
C ILE A 102 -0.23 7.00 -6.01
N LEU A 103 -1.04 6.00 -6.41
CA LEU A 103 -0.53 4.81 -7.08
C LEU A 103 0.16 5.16 -8.40
N GLY A 104 -0.50 5.94 -9.26
CA GLY A 104 0.03 6.41 -10.54
C GLY A 104 1.30 7.24 -10.37
N PHE A 105 1.36 8.13 -9.38
CA PHE A 105 2.57 8.88 -9.05
C PHE A 105 3.73 7.96 -8.66
N LEU A 106 3.50 6.98 -7.78
CA LEU A 106 4.52 6.02 -7.37
C LEU A 106 5.02 5.20 -8.55
N ILE A 107 4.12 4.70 -9.41
CA ILE A 107 4.48 3.97 -10.63
C ILE A 107 5.33 4.85 -11.55
N TRP A 108 4.91 6.09 -11.79
CA TRP A 108 5.61 7.02 -12.67
C TRP A 108 7.02 7.33 -12.16
N VAL A 109 7.18 7.54 -10.84
CA VAL A 109 8.49 7.74 -10.21
C VAL A 109 9.36 6.49 -10.27
N ILE A 110 8.82 5.31 -9.93
CA ILE A 110 9.54 4.03 -9.95
C ILE A 110 10.04 3.72 -11.37
N ALA A 111 9.23 4.02 -12.38
CA ALA A 111 9.55 3.80 -13.79
C ALA A 111 10.30 4.96 -14.47
N LEU A 112 10.69 6.00 -13.72
CA LEU A 112 11.38 7.18 -14.25
C LEU A 112 10.64 7.83 -15.44
N GLY A 113 9.31 7.84 -15.38
CA GLY A 113 8.43 8.41 -16.40
C GLY A 113 8.12 7.51 -17.61
N SER A 114 8.62 6.27 -17.64
CA SER A 114 8.37 5.32 -18.74
C SER A 114 7.93 3.93 -18.23
N PRO A 115 6.75 3.81 -17.60
CA PRO A 115 6.27 2.56 -17.04
C PRO A 115 5.93 1.51 -18.10
N THR A 116 6.41 0.29 -17.90
CA THR A 116 5.95 -0.88 -18.66
C THR A 116 4.67 -1.44 -18.04
N GLN A 117 3.89 -2.20 -18.82
CA GLN A 117 2.69 -2.88 -18.31
C GLN A 117 3.01 -3.73 -17.07
N HIS A 118 4.10 -4.51 -17.13
CA HIS A 118 4.53 -5.32 -15.99
C HIS A 118 4.85 -4.47 -14.75
N THR A 119 5.45 -3.29 -14.92
CA THR A 119 5.72 -2.37 -13.80
C THR A 119 4.44 -1.83 -13.19
N ILE A 120 3.47 -1.42 -14.03
CA ILE A 120 2.16 -0.92 -13.60
C ILE A 120 1.45 -2.00 -12.78
N GLU A 121 1.36 -3.20 -13.33
CA GLU A 121 0.66 -4.33 -12.71
C GLU A 121 1.33 -4.77 -11.40
N THR A 122 2.65 -4.91 -11.38
CA THR A 122 3.38 -5.37 -10.18
C THR A 122 3.25 -4.37 -9.04
N VAL A 123 3.48 -3.08 -9.30
CA VAL A 123 3.33 -2.04 -8.26
C VAL A 123 1.88 -1.94 -7.82
N GLY A 124 0.94 -1.98 -8.76
CA GLY A 124 -0.50 -2.02 -8.49
C GLY A 124 -0.90 -3.14 -7.55
N ALA A 125 -0.38 -4.36 -7.75
CA ALA A 125 -0.69 -5.51 -6.90
C ALA A 125 -0.14 -5.37 -5.47
N TYR A 126 1.08 -4.86 -5.30
CA TYR A 126 1.68 -4.68 -3.98
C TYR A 126 1.12 -3.50 -3.19
N PHE A 127 0.57 -2.49 -3.87
CA PHE A 127 0.09 -1.27 -3.26
C PHE A 127 -0.90 -1.48 -2.09
N PRO A 128 -2.00 -2.25 -2.22
CA PRO A 128 -2.93 -2.48 -1.12
C PRO A 128 -2.28 -3.20 0.08
N ALA A 129 -1.36 -4.14 -0.17
CA ALA A 129 -0.65 -4.86 0.87
C ALA A 129 0.29 -3.95 1.68
N ILE A 130 0.98 -3.03 0.99
CA ILE A 130 1.83 -2.02 1.64
C ILE A 130 0.99 -1.05 2.47
N LEU A 131 -0.13 -0.54 1.93
CA LEU A 131 -1.02 0.34 2.68
C LEU A 131 -1.60 -0.36 3.92
N GLY A 132 -2.04 -1.61 3.78
CA GLY A 132 -2.57 -2.38 4.92
C GLY A 132 -1.54 -2.68 5.99
N ALA A 133 -0.27 -2.90 5.62
CA ALA A 133 0.81 -2.98 6.59
C ALA A 133 1.09 -1.62 7.25
N LEU A 134 1.05 -0.52 6.47
CA LEU A 134 1.28 0.84 6.97
C LEU A 134 0.27 1.25 8.04
N VAL A 135 -0.98 0.75 8.01
CA VAL A 135 -2.01 0.99 9.05
C VAL A 135 -1.52 0.63 10.47
N THR A 136 -0.61 -0.34 10.61
CA THR A 136 -0.04 -0.70 11.93
C THR A 136 0.69 0.47 12.61
N VAL A 137 1.25 1.39 11.82
CA VAL A 137 2.03 2.55 12.31
C VAL A 137 1.14 3.60 12.98
N PRO A 138 0.12 4.20 12.34
CA PRO A 138 -0.78 5.13 13.00
C PRO A 138 -1.52 4.47 14.18
N VAL A 139 -1.92 3.20 14.06
CA VAL A 139 -2.57 2.47 15.17
C VAL A 139 -1.64 2.36 16.40
N TYR A 140 -0.34 2.13 16.20
CA TYR A 140 0.63 2.18 17.29
C TYR A 140 0.63 3.55 17.97
N PHE A 141 0.69 4.64 17.19
CA PHE A 141 0.74 6.00 17.72
C PHE A 141 -0.55 6.37 18.45
N ILE A 142 -1.71 5.99 17.93
CA ILE A 142 -3.02 6.21 18.57
C ILE A 142 -3.06 5.49 19.94
N GLY A 143 -2.75 4.18 19.98
CA GLY A 143 -2.76 3.43 21.24
C GLY A 143 -1.71 3.92 22.25
N ARG A 144 -0.56 4.40 21.75
CA ARG A 144 0.48 5.02 22.57
C ARG A 144 0.01 6.32 23.23
N GLU A 145 -0.67 7.18 22.47
CA GLU A 145 -1.09 8.50 22.91
C GLU A 145 -2.28 8.46 23.85
N LEU A 146 -3.24 7.56 23.59
CA LEU A 146 -4.42 7.38 24.44
C LEU A 146 -4.09 6.70 25.77
N PHE A 147 -3.06 5.83 25.78
CA PHE A 147 -2.69 5.06 26.96
C PHE A 147 -1.17 5.05 27.18
N ASN A 148 -0.47 4.09 26.59
CA ASN A 148 0.97 3.93 26.75
C ASN A 148 1.59 3.10 25.61
N ARG A 149 2.93 3.05 25.55
CA ARG A 149 3.66 2.37 24.48
C ARG A 149 3.33 0.88 24.36
N THR A 150 3.05 0.19 25.47
CA THR A 150 2.70 -1.23 25.46
C THR A 150 1.34 -1.45 24.84
N VAL A 151 0.36 -0.60 25.17
CA VAL A 151 -0.97 -0.62 24.53
C VAL A 151 -0.85 -0.32 23.03
N GLY A 152 -0.03 0.68 22.65
CA GLY A 152 0.26 0.95 21.24
C GLY A 152 0.80 -0.28 20.49
N LEU A 153 1.76 -1.01 21.08
CA LEU A 153 2.27 -2.24 20.47
C LEU A 153 1.20 -3.33 20.36
N LEU A 154 0.39 -3.51 21.40
CA LEU A 154 -0.71 -4.48 21.39
C LEU A 154 -1.74 -4.15 20.30
N SER A 155 -2.15 -2.88 20.20
CA SER A 155 -3.08 -2.41 19.16
C SER A 155 -2.52 -2.65 17.76
N ALA A 156 -1.23 -2.32 17.53
CA ALA A 156 -0.57 -2.55 16.24
C ALA A 156 -0.47 -4.04 15.90
N ALA A 157 -0.18 -4.90 16.87
CA ALA A 157 -0.12 -6.34 16.67
C ALA A 157 -1.50 -6.94 16.37
N LEU A 158 -2.55 -6.46 17.04
CA LEU A 158 -3.93 -6.91 16.80
C LEU A 158 -4.42 -6.51 15.40
N ILE A 159 -4.20 -5.26 14.98
CA ILE A 159 -4.62 -4.83 13.63
C ILE A 159 -3.83 -5.55 12.54
N ALA A 160 -2.55 -5.90 12.78
CA ALA A 160 -1.73 -6.62 11.80
C ALA A 160 -2.34 -7.96 11.36
N ILE A 161 -3.01 -8.65 12.28
CA ILE A 161 -3.59 -9.99 12.09
C ILE A 161 -5.13 -10.01 12.04
N LEU A 162 -5.78 -8.85 12.12
CA LEU A 162 -7.24 -8.76 12.19
C LEU A 162 -7.87 -9.32 10.90
N PRO A 163 -8.69 -10.38 10.95
CA PRO A 163 -9.30 -10.98 9.76
C PRO A 163 -10.51 -10.15 9.26
N GLY A 164 -11.18 -10.67 8.22
CA GLY A 164 -12.37 -10.06 7.64
C GLY A 164 -12.06 -9.08 6.51
N GLU A 165 -12.97 -8.14 6.25
CA GLU A 165 -12.86 -7.20 5.12
C GLU A 165 -11.58 -6.37 5.15
N PHE A 166 -11.10 -5.98 6.34
CA PHE A 166 -9.84 -5.24 6.45
C PHE A 166 -8.65 -6.04 5.89
N LEU A 167 -8.54 -7.32 6.24
CA LEU A 167 -7.48 -8.17 5.69
C LEU A 167 -7.72 -8.43 4.21
N PHE A 168 -8.94 -8.85 3.83
CA PHE A 168 -9.29 -9.23 2.46
C PHE A 168 -9.05 -8.08 1.46
N ARG A 169 -9.49 -6.86 1.80
CA ARG A 169 -9.32 -5.66 0.97
C ARG A 169 -7.93 -5.04 1.04
N SER A 170 -7.01 -5.63 1.80
CA SER A 170 -5.60 -5.24 1.84
C SER A 170 -4.66 -6.38 1.44
N LEU A 171 -5.17 -7.46 0.85
CA LEU A 171 -4.34 -8.50 0.27
C LEU A 171 -3.64 -8.01 -1.00
N LEU A 172 -2.51 -8.63 -1.32
CA LEU A 172 -1.85 -8.49 -2.61
C LEU A 172 -2.87 -8.69 -3.75
N GLY A 173 -2.87 -7.77 -4.72
CA GLY A 173 -3.75 -7.83 -5.88
C GLY A 173 -5.18 -7.34 -5.66
N PHE A 174 -5.55 -6.90 -4.45
CA PHE A 174 -6.84 -6.26 -4.19
C PHE A 174 -6.72 -4.72 -4.22
N THR A 175 -6.38 -4.17 -5.38
CA THR A 175 -6.05 -2.75 -5.59
C THR A 175 -7.28 -1.84 -5.55
N ASP A 176 -7.85 -1.70 -4.35
CA ASP A 176 -9.08 -0.96 -4.10
C ASP A 176 -8.84 0.14 -3.04
N HIS A 177 -9.60 1.24 -3.11
CA HIS A 177 -9.42 2.43 -2.28
C HIS A 177 -9.77 2.22 -0.80
N HIS A 178 -10.54 1.18 -0.46
CA HIS A 178 -10.98 0.89 0.91
C HIS A 178 -9.84 0.86 1.94
N ILE A 179 -8.66 0.34 1.59
CA ILE A 179 -7.53 0.32 2.54
C ILE A 179 -6.92 1.70 2.76
N ALA A 180 -7.01 2.58 1.75
CA ALA A 180 -6.60 3.98 1.92
C ALA A 180 -7.59 4.74 2.81
N GLU A 181 -8.90 4.46 2.72
CA GLU A 181 -9.88 5.03 3.65
C GLU A 181 -9.53 4.74 5.10
N VAL A 182 -9.18 3.48 5.41
CA VAL A 182 -8.76 3.07 6.76
C VAL A 182 -7.44 3.74 7.19
N LEU A 183 -6.50 3.95 6.26
CA LEU A 183 -5.21 4.58 6.59
C LEU A 183 -5.34 6.07 6.89
N PHE A 184 -6.29 6.76 6.25
CA PHE A 184 -6.44 8.22 6.32
C PHE A 184 -7.62 8.71 7.17
N SER A 185 -8.38 7.80 7.81
CA SER A 185 -9.42 8.11 8.79
C SER A 185 -8.87 8.47 10.17
#